data_AF-A0A6B8TLC4-F1
#
_entry.id   AF-A0A6B8TLC4-F1
#
_cell.length_a   1.000
_cell.length_b   1.000
_cell.length_c   1.000
_cell.angle_alpha   90.00
_cell.angle_beta   90.00
_cell.angle_gamma   90.00
#
_symmetry.space_group_name_H-M   'P 1'
#
loop_
_entity.id
_entity.type
_entity.pdbx_description
1 polymer ?
#
loop_
_entity_poly.entity_id
_entity_poly.type
_entity_poly.pdbx_seq_one_letter_code
_entity_poly.pdbx_strand_id
1 'polypeptide(L)'
;MSKHLERLNNVFWDFRERDLHQYASVEEFKKDVILMNEELQNEKEWQLDDVVIEEPKIEVTYTAYVFPDDLLSNERLASNGVSTLEDNETIFERESEEYDGRYYAEITATIEPNNGQCFSGYEFLMKVHIQTLNKDLGDDNFYEGVEITRNKDNTAIAYIYTGG
;
A
#
# COMPACT_ATOMS: atom_id res chain seq x y z
N MET A 1 11.75 -11.61 9.38
CA MET A 1 10.66 -10.66 9.69
C MET A 1 10.91 -10.11 11.08
N SER A 2 10.83 -8.80 11.23
CA SER A 2 11.16 -8.10 12.48
C SER A 2 10.12 -8.35 13.57
N LYS A 3 10.55 -8.28 14.83
CA LYS A 3 9.64 -8.29 16.00
C LYS A 3 8.67 -7.09 16.03
N HIS A 4 8.93 -6.06 15.21
CA HIS A 4 8.15 -4.82 15.17
C HIS A 4 7.06 -4.82 14.10
N LEU A 5 6.94 -5.89 13.30
CA LEU A 5 5.95 -5.96 12.22
C LEU A 5 4.52 -5.70 12.72
N GLU A 6 4.18 -6.19 13.91
CA GLU A 6 2.86 -6.01 14.53
C GLU A 6 2.47 -4.54 14.72
N ARG A 7 3.44 -3.62 14.84
CA ARG A 7 3.14 -2.19 14.97
C ARG A 7 2.50 -1.62 13.70
N LEU A 8 2.80 -2.20 12.53
CA LEU A 8 2.09 -1.89 11.29
C LEU A 8 0.63 -2.34 11.31
N ASN A 9 0.18 -3.19 12.23
CA ASN A 9 -1.24 -3.56 12.37
C ASN A 9 -1.93 -2.76 13.49
N ASN A 10 -1.17 -1.94 14.20
CA ASN A 10 -1.66 -1.13 15.31
C ASN A 10 -1.79 0.34 14.95
N VAL A 11 -1.09 0.81 13.92
CA VAL A 11 -1.08 2.21 13.51
C VAL A 11 -2.40 2.59 12.82
N PHE A 12 -2.98 3.72 13.22
CA PHE A 12 -4.06 4.34 12.47
C PHE A 12 -3.48 5.17 11.33
N TRP A 13 -4.04 4.99 10.15
CA TRP A 13 -3.73 5.81 9.00
C TRP A 13 -4.94 5.91 8.09
N ASP A 14 -5.18 7.11 7.57
CA ASP A 14 -6.28 7.41 6.67
C ASP A 14 -5.71 7.82 5.32
N PHE A 15 -6.05 7.07 4.27
CA PHE A 15 -5.63 7.42 2.93
C PHE A 15 -6.42 8.61 2.37
N ARG A 16 -7.54 9.07 2.97
CA ARG A 16 -8.45 10.11 2.41
C ARG A 16 -7.83 11.49 2.25
N GLU A 17 -6.73 11.82 2.92
CA GLU A 17 -6.02 13.08 2.68
C GLU A 17 -5.23 13.12 1.35
N ARG A 18 -5.67 12.31 0.36
CA ARG A 18 -5.07 12.08 -0.98
C ARG A 18 -4.72 13.35 -1.73
N ASP A 19 -5.55 14.37 -1.61
CA ASP A 19 -5.51 15.53 -2.51
C ASP A 19 -4.52 16.62 -2.07
N LEU A 20 -3.88 16.47 -0.90
CA LEU A 20 -3.10 17.55 -0.30
C LEU A 20 -1.61 17.26 -0.10
N HIS A 21 -1.18 16.00 0.01
CA HIS A 21 0.20 15.71 0.43
C HIS A 21 0.84 14.55 -0.34
N GLN A 22 1.47 14.86 -1.48
CA GLN A 22 2.65 14.10 -1.87
C GLN A 22 3.74 14.41 -0.85
N TYR A 23 3.94 13.50 0.10
CA TYR A 23 4.98 13.64 1.11
C TYR A 23 6.35 13.68 0.45
N ALA A 24 7.08 14.78 0.64
CA ALA A 24 8.42 14.94 0.10
C ALA A 24 9.47 14.20 0.93
N SER A 25 9.13 13.81 2.16
CA SER A 25 10.01 13.08 3.08
C SER A 25 9.26 12.24 4.11
N VAL A 26 9.94 11.20 4.62
CA VAL A 26 9.43 10.36 5.71
C VAL A 26 9.15 11.17 6.98
N GLU A 27 9.89 12.25 7.23
CA GLU A 27 9.71 13.10 8.41
C GLU A 27 8.42 13.94 8.36
N GLU A 28 7.98 14.35 7.17
CA GLU A 28 6.69 15.01 7.01
C GLU A 28 5.56 14.00 7.22
N PHE A 29 5.64 12.85 6.55
CA PHE A 29 4.67 11.75 6.71
C PHE A 29 4.52 11.32 8.16
N LYS A 30 5.65 11.14 8.86
CA LYS A 30 5.69 10.73 10.25
C LYS A 30 4.93 11.68 11.18
N LYS A 31 4.99 13.00 10.94
CA LYS A 31 4.28 13.97 11.79
C LYS A 31 2.77 13.78 11.73
N ASP A 32 2.23 13.52 10.55
CA ASP A 32 0.80 13.36 10.35
C ASP A 32 0.31 12.02 10.91
N VAL A 33 1.07 10.95 10.73
CA VAL A 33 0.79 9.66 11.39
C VAL A 33 0.79 9.83 12.91
N ILE A 34 1.78 10.54 13.48
CA ILE A 34 1.83 10.78 14.93
C ILE A 34 0.62 11.57 15.39
N LEU A 35 0.32 12.70 14.72
CA LEU A 35 -0.81 13.56 15.07
C LEU A 35 -2.12 12.76 15.08
N MET A 36 -2.39 11.99 14.03
CA MET A 36 -3.59 11.17 13.93
C MET A 36 -3.69 10.15 15.06
N ASN A 37 -2.61 9.42 15.35
CA ASN A 37 -2.64 8.39 16.39
C ASN A 37 -2.77 8.99 17.79
N GLU A 38 -2.23 10.18 18.03
CA GLU A 38 -2.41 10.92 19.29
C GLU A 38 -3.83 11.47 19.43
N GLU A 39 -4.39 12.07 18.38
CA GLU A 39 -5.76 12.61 18.37
C GLU A 39 -6.82 11.52 18.54
N LEU A 40 -6.61 10.36 17.92
CA LEU A 40 -7.46 9.18 18.08
C LEU A 40 -7.17 8.36 19.35
N GLN A 41 -6.23 8.82 20.18
CA GLN A 41 -5.89 8.19 21.46
C GLN A 41 -5.55 6.70 21.30
N ASN A 42 -4.72 6.36 20.31
CA ASN A 42 -4.34 4.97 20.05
C ASN A 42 -3.59 4.36 21.24
N GLU A 43 -4.23 3.41 21.94
CA GLU A 43 -3.69 2.74 23.13
C GLU A 43 -2.73 1.59 22.80
N LYS A 44 -2.65 1.16 21.53
CA LYS A 44 -1.77 0.07 21.10
C LYS A 44 -0.33 0.56 20.90
N GLU A 45 0.62 -0.38 20.80
CA GLU A 45 2.00 -0.05 20.44
C GLU A 45 2.11 0.14 18.91
N TRP A 46 2.19 1.38 18.45
CA TRP A 46 2.14 1.74 17.02
C TRP A 46 3.38 2.48 16.51
N GLN A 47 4.32 2.91 17.35
CA GLN A 47 5.45 3.74 16.91
C GLN A 47 6.35 3.02 15.89
N LEU A 48 6.57 3.66 14.74
CA LEU A 48 7.14 3.04 13.54
C LEU A 48 8.60 3.43 13.23
N ASP A 49 9.34 3.92 14.22
CA ASP A 49 10.76 4.31 14.08
C ASP A 49 11.69 3.11 13.79
N ASP A 50 11.33 1.93 14.28
CA ASP A 50 12.14 0.73 14.15
C ASP A 50 12.04 0.11 12.75
N VAL A 51 13.02 -0.72 12.41
CA VAL A 51 12.98 -1.57 11.23
C VAL A 51 11.87 -2.61 11.38
N VAL A 52 10.92 -2.62 10.45
CA VAL A 52 9.79 -3.56 10.43
C VAL A 52 9.93 -4.64 9.35
N ILE A 53 10.61 -4.34 8.25
CA ILE A 53 10.81 -5.24 7.12
C ILE A 53 12.29 -5.27 6.73
N GLU A 54 12.92 -6.44 6.85
CA GLU A 54 14.33 -6.68 6.51
C GLU A 54 14.47 -7.22 5.08
N GLU A 55 13.92 -6.50 4.10
CA GLU A 55 14.01 -6.87 2.69
C GLU A 55 14.52 -5.66 1.89
N PRO A 56 15.44 -5.87 0.93
CA PRO A 56 15.91 -4.80 0.05
C PRO A 56 14.87 -4.42 -1.02
N LYS A 57 13.78 -5.18 -1.12
CA LYS A 57 12.66 -4.97 -2.04
C LYS A 57 11.46 -5.78 -1.57
N ILE A 58 10.26 -5.23 -1.71
CA ILE A 58 9.00 -5.94 -1.40
C ILE A 58 7.95 -5.62 -2.47
N GLU A 59 7.07 -6.58 -2.72
CA GLU A 59 5.86 -6.35 -3.50
C GLU A 59 4.73 -5.94 -2.55
N VAL A 60 4.04 -4.84 -2.84
CA VAL A 60 2.89 -4.35 -2.07
C VAL A 60 1.64 -4.57 -2.91
N THR A 61 0.69 -5.33 -2.38
CA THR A 61 -0.56 -5.66 -3.06
C THR A 61 -1.75 -5.03 -2.32
N TYR A 62 -2.63 -4.35 -3.05
CA TYR A 62 -3.82 -3.70 -2.52
C TYR A 62 -4.91 -3.64 -3.61
N THR A 63 -6.16 -3.41 -3.21
CA THR A 63 -7.29 -3.29 -4.15
C THR A 63 -7.77 -1.86 -4.27
N ALA A 64 -8.12 -1.45 -5.48
CA ALA A 64 -8.64 -0.11 -5.76
C ALA A 64 -9.48 -0.09 -7.04
N TYR A 65 -10.35 0.91 -7.16
CA TYR A 65 -10.94 1.35 -8.42
C TYR A 65 -9.95 2.25 -9.16
N VAL A 66 -9.56 1.84 -10.37
CA VAL A 66 -8.55 2.53 -11.19
C VAL A 66 -8.97 2.67 -12.65
N PHE A 67 -8.52 3.74 -13.28
CA PHE A 67 -8.41 3.80 -14.73
C PHE A 67 -7.10 3.13 -15.19
N PRO A 68 -7.01 2.68 -16.45
CA PRO A 68 -5.77 2.16 -17.02
C PRO A 68 -4.56 3.09 -16.84
N ASP A 69 -4.79 4.40 -16.99
CA ASP A 69 -3.76 5.44 -16.89
C ASP A 69 -3.36 5.78 -15.44
N ASP A 70 -4.04 5.23 -14.43
CA ASP A 70 -3.73 5.45 -13.01
C ASP A 70 -2.57 4.55 -12.52
N LEU A 71 -2.13 3.57 -13.30
CA LEU A 71 -1.03 2.70 -12.89
C LEU A 71 0.32 3.43 -12.94
N LEU A 72 1.03 3.40 -11.83
CA LEU A 72 2.41 3.91 -11.76
C LEU A 72 3.36 2.95 -12.48
N SER A 73 4.53 3.45 -12.89
CA SER A 73 5.52 2.65 -13.64
C SER A 73 6.07 1.42 -12.90
N ASN A 74 5.93 1.37 -11.58
CA ASN A 74 6.33 0.26 -10.71
C ASN A 74 5.16 -0.67 -10.33
N GLU A 75 3.98 -0.44 -10.91
CA GLU A 75 2.75 -1.18 -10.63
C GLU A 75 2.35 -2.09 -11.79
N ARG A 76 1.61 -3.14 -11.44
CA ARG A 76 0.94 -4.03 -12.38
C ARG A 76 -0.38 -4.49 -11.78
N LEU A 77 -1.33 -4.86 -12.62
CA LEU A 77 -2.52 -5.57 -12.16
C LEU A 77 -2.12 -6.97 -11.68
N ALA A 78 -2.51 -7.33 -10.47
CA ALA A 78 -2.44 -8.69 -10.01
C ALA A 78 -3.58 -9.46 -10.67
N SER A 79 -3.24 -10.35 -11.58
CA SER A 79 -4.23 -11.08 -12.35
C SER A 79 -5.06 -11.98 -11.43
N ASN A 80 -6.39 -11.87 -11.48
CA ASN A 80 -7.35 -12.85 -10.98
C ASN A 80 -7.30 -14.17 -11.79
N GLY A 81 -6.10 -14.74 -12.00
CA GLY A 81 -5.90 -15.95 -12.80
C GLY A 81 -5.71 -15.74 -14.31
N VAL A 82 -5.60 -14.50 -14.80
CA VAL A 82 -5.26 -14.20 -16.21
C VAL A 82 -3.74 -14.07 -16.40
N SER A 83 -3.14 -15.11 -16.98
CA SER A 83 -1.71 -15.22 -17.27
C SER A 83 -1.15 -14.06 -18.12
N THR A 84 -0.38 -13.16 -17.50
CA THR A 84 0.91 -12.49 -17.89
C THR A 84 1.28 -12.23 -19.37
N LEU A 85 0.35 -12.21 -20.32
CA LEU A 85 0.63 -11.88 -21.73
C LEU A 85 -0.43 -10.97 -22.38
N GLU A 86 -1.47 -10.60 -21.64
CA GLU A 86 -2.51 -9.69 -22.12
C GLU A 86 -2.20 -8.27 -21.62
N ASP A 87 -2.31 -7.28 -22.50
CA ASP A 87 -2.15 -5.87 -22.11
C ASP A 87 -3.26 -5.46 -21.13
N ASN A 88 -3.00 -4.40 -20.36
CA ASN A 88 -3.94 -3.94 -19.34
C ASN A 88 -5.34 -3.70 -19.96
N GLU A 89 -5.41 -3.17 -21.19
CA GLU A 89 -6.66 -2.98 -21.95
C GLU A 89 -7.50 -4.26 -22.05
N THR A 90 -6.89 -5.41 -22.35
CA THR A 90 -7.60 -6.68 -22.48
C THR A 90 -8.12 -7.22 -21.12
N ILE A 91 -7.43 -6.95 -20.01
CA ILE A 91 -7.86 -7.34 -18.66
C ILE A 91 -9.08 -6.51 -18.23
N PHE A 92 -9.06 -5.22 -18.54
CA PHE A 92 -10.12 -4.26 -18.24
C PHE A 92 -11.45 -4.57 -18.95
N GLU A 93 -11.41 -5.08 -20.18
CA GLU A 93 -12.62 -5.45 -20.92
C GLU A 93 -13.32 -6.71 -20.39
N ARG A 94 -12.62 -7.58 -19.62
CA ARG A 94 -13.10 -8.92 -19.30
C ARG A 94 -13.62 -9.11 -17.87
N GLU A 95 -13.05 -8.43 -16.88
CA GLU A 95 -13.12 -8.91 -15.48
C GLU A 95 -13.68 -7.94 -14.44
N SER A 96 -14.11 -6.75 -14.82
CA SER A 96 -14.42 -5.70 -13.85
C SER A 96 -15.87 -5.23 -13.93
N GLU A 97 -16.52 -5.17 -12.76
CA GLU A 97 -17.71 -4.35 -12.57
C GLU A 97 -17.31 -2.89 -12.79
N GLU A 98 -17.47 -2.42 -14.02
CA GLU A 98 -17.19 -1.04 -14.39
C GLU A 98 -18.17 -0.12 -13.65
N TYR A 99 -17.64 0.71 -12.75
CA TYR A 99 -18.39 1.79 -12.13
C TYR A 99 -17.73 3.10 -12.53
N ASP A 100 -18.46 3.92 -13.30
CA ASP A 100 -18.00 5.22 -13.79
C ASP A 100 -16.66 5.16 -14.57
N GLY A 101 -16.47 4.10 -15.37
CA GLY A 101 -15.28 3.88 -16.19
C GLY A 101 -14.04 3.40 -15.42
N ARG A 102 -14.17 3.16 -14.10
CA ARG A 102 -13.11 2.60 -13.26
C ARG A 102 -13.30 1.10 -13.08
N TYR A 103 -12.18 0.43 -12.87
CA TYR A 103 -12.13 -1.01 -12.70
C TYR A 103 -11.66 -1.35 -11.30
N TYR A 104 -12.45 -2.16 -10.59
CA TYR A 104 -12.02 -2.72 -9.31
C TYR A 104 -10.96 -3.80 -9.56
N ALA A 105 -9.73 -3.53 -9.16
CA ALA A 105 -8.60 -4.41 -9.43
C ALA A 105 -7.69 -4.56 -8.22
N GLU A 106 -7.03 -5.73 -8.15
CA GLU A 106 -5.88 -5.93 -7.28
C GLU A 106 -4.62 -5.42 -8.02
N ILE A 107 -3.81 -4.61 -7.34
CA ILE A 107 -2.66 -3.92 -7.89
C ILE A 107 -1.45 -4.32 -7.06
N THR A 108 -0.36 -4.73 -7.73
CA THR A 108 0.91 -5.01 -7.09
C THR A 108 1.96 -3.97 -7.51
N ALA A 109 2.46 -3.21 -6.54
CA ALA A 109 3.59 -2.31 -6.68
C ALA A 109 4.88 -2.99 -6.22
N THR A 110 5.98 -2.82 -6.94
CA THR A 110 7.31 -3.14 -6.42
C THR A 110 7.91 -1.88 -5.78
N ILE A 111 8.31 -1.97 -4.51
CA ILE A 111 8.93 -0.85 -3.79
C ILE A 111 10.28 -1.26 -3.17
N GLU A 112 11.17 -0.27 -3.07
CA GLU A 112 12.52 -0.42 -2.51
C GLU A 112 12.71 0.58 -1.36
N PRO A 113 13.46 0.20 -0.31
CA PRO A 113 13.80 1.11 0.77
C PRO A 113 14.85 2.11 0.32
N ASN A 114 14.80 3.33 0.88
CA ASN A 114 15.68 4.45 0.59
C ASN A 114 17.14 4.11 0.94
N ASN A 115 17.37 3.25 1.92
CA ASN A 115 18.70 2.76 2.30
C ASN A 115 19.16 1.54 1.49
N GLY A 116 18.31 0.98 0.62
CA GLY A 116 18.57 -0.21 -0.20
C GLY A 116 18.64 -1.55 0.55
N GLN A 117 18.30 -1.61 1.84
CA GLN A 117 18.45 -2.80 2.67
C GLN A 117 17.20 -3.19 3.46
N CYS A 118 16.51 -2.23 4.07
CA CYS A 118 15.37 -2.51 4.95
C CYS A 118 14.47 -1.28 5.13
N PHE A 119 13.22 -1.50 5.51
CA PHE A 119 12.23 -0.43 5.75
C PHE A 119 12.04 -0.17 7.24
N SER A 120 12.06 1.11 7.63
CA SER A 120 11.35 1.55 8.83
C SER A 120 9.85 1.52 8.58
N GLY A 121 9.04 1.47 9.65
CA GLY A 121 7.59 1.40 9.47
C GLY A 121 7.01 2.67 8.84
N TYR A 122 7.50 3.87 9.21
CA TYR A 122 7.04 5.12 8.60
C TYR A 122 7.39 5.19 7.12
N GLU A 123 8.59 4.73 6.74
CA GLU A 123 8.99 4.69 5.33
C GLU A 123 8.11 3.74 4.52
N PHE A 124 7.88 2.52 5.04
CA PHE A 124 7.03 1.54 4.39
C PHE A 124 5.62 2.09 4.18
N LEU A 125 4.98 2.58 5.25
CA LEU A 125 3.61 3.09 5.20
C LEU A 125 3.50 4.33 4.30
N MET A 126 4.51 5.21 4.27
CA MET A 126 4.55 6.34 3.33
C MET A 126 4.59 5.86 1.88
N LYS A 127 5.41 4.86 1.56
CA LYS A 127 5.50 4.31 0.21
C LYS A 127 4.20 3.64 -0.21
N VAL A 128 3.51 2.95 0.71
CA VAL A 128 2.15 2.42 0.51
C VAL A 128 1.18 3.56 0.21
N HIS A 129 1.14 4.61 1.03
CA HIS A 129 0.30 5.79 0.79
C HIS A 129 0.55 6.42 -0.58
N ILE A 130 1.81 6.53 -1.02
CA ILE A 130 2.15 7.06 -2.34
C ILE A 130 1.54 6.21 -3.47
N GLN A 131 1.45 4.88 -3.31
CA GLN A 131 0.84 4.03 -4.34
C GLN A 131 -0.66 4.30 -4.51
N THR A 132 -1.35 4.78 -3.46
CA THR A 132 -2.81 4.95 -3.47
C THR A 132 -3.28 6.35 -3.87
N LEU A 133 -2.38 7.33 -4.04
CA LEU A 133 -2.71 8.75 -4.23
C LEU A 133 -3.63 9.04 -5.41
N ASN A 134 -3.46 8.36 -6.54
CA ASN A 134 -4.26 8.58 -7.76
C ASN A 134 -5.33 7.51 -7.98
N LYS A 135 -5.69 6.77 -6.92
CA LYS A 135 -6.60 5.63 -7.00
C LYS A 135 -7.76 5.84 -6.06
N ASP A 136 -8.85 5.14 -6.34
CA ASP A 136 -10.02 5.16 -5.48
C ASP A 136 -10.10 3.85 -4.68
N LEU A 137 -9.73 3.88 -3.40
CA LEU A 137 -9.88 2.72 -2.51
C LEU A 137 -11.34 2.45 -2.09
N GLY A 138 -12.32 3.18 -2.66
CA GLY A 138 -13.74 3.05 -2.35
C GLY A 138 -14.13 3.75 -1.06
N ASP A 139 -15.12 3.22 -0.35
CA ASP A 139 -15.48 3.69 0.99
C ASP A 139 -14.42 3.29 2.04
N ASP A 140 -13.61 2.27 1.73
CA ASP A 140 -12.59 1.65 2.57
C ASP A 140 -11.23 2.35 2.46
N ASN A 141 -11.17 3.59 2.96
CA ASN A 141 -9.97 4.43 2.84
C ASN A 141 -9.06 4.42 4.07
N PHE A 142 -9.41 3.68 5.13
CA PHE A 142 -8.51 3.52 6.27
C PHE A 142 -7.59 2.34 6.08
N TYR A 143 -6.38 2.47 6.61
CA TYR A 143 -5.43 1.38 6.69
C TYR A 143 -5.76 0.49 7.90
N GLU A 144 -6.07 -0.77 7.65
CA GLU A 144 -6.44 -1.77 8.66
C GLU A 144 -5.29 -2.71 9.04
N GLY A 145 -4.21 -2.70 8.25
CA GLY A 145 -3.01 -3.47 8.54
C GLY A 145 -2.37 -4.07 7.30
N VAL A 146 -1.43 -4.98 7.56
CA VAL A 146 -0.64 -5.67 6.56
C VAL A 146 -0.39 -7.12 6.93
N GLU A 147 -0.55 -8.01 5.96
CA GLU A 147 -0.03 -9.38 6.04
C GLU A 147 1.19 -9.52 5.12
N ILE A 148 2.29 -10.03 5.66
CA ILE A 148 3.49 -10.32 4.87
C ILE A 148 3.63 -11.82 4.64
N THR A 149 3.66 -12.21 3.38
CA THR A 149 3.92 -13.57 2.93
C THR A 149 5.09 -13.60 1.95
N ARG A 150 5.36 -14.76 1.35
CA ARG A 150 6.34 -14.88 0.26
C ARG A 150 5.76 -15.65 -0.90
N ASN A 151 6.09 -15.23 -2.12
CA ASN A 151 5.77 -16.00 -3.32
C ASN A 151 6.74 -17.19 -3.50
N LYS A 152 6.51 -17.96 -4.57
CA LYS A 152 7.30 -19.15 -4.93
C LYS A 152 8.79 -18.83 -5.18
N ASP A 153 9.08 -17.61 -5.60
CA ASP A 153 10.44 -17.11 -5.84
C ASP A 153 11.07 -16.49 -4.58
N ASN A 154 10.45 -16.71 -3.41
CA ASN A 154 10.89 -16.22 -2.11
C ASN A 154 10.91 -14.68 -2.00
N THR A 155 10.22 -13.97 -2.90
CA THR A 155 10.03 -12.51 -2.79
C THR A 155 8.94 -12.23 -1.77
N ALA A 156 9.20 -11.29 -0.85
CA ALA A 156 8.20 -10.87 0.12
C ALA A 156 7.05 -10.13 -0.57
N ILE A 157 5.82 -10.42 -0.13
CA ILE A 157 4.61 -9.73 -0.56
C ILE A 157 3.92 -9.19 0.69
N ALA A 158 3.61 -7.90 0.71
CA ALA A 158 2.78 -7.24 1.70
C ALA A 158 1.38 -7.01 1.13
N TYR A 159 0.40 -7.71 1.67
CA TYR A 159 -1.02 -7.48 1.39
C TYR A 159 -1.54 -6.39 2.32
N ILE A 160 -1.97 -5.27 1.75
CA ILE A 160 -2.52 -4.13 2.49
C ILE A 160 -4.02 -4.32 2.63
N TYR A 161 -4.49 -4.31 3.88
CA TYR A 161 -5.91 -4.30 4.17
C TYR A 161 -6.40 -2.88 4.34
N THR A 162 -7.48 -2.56 3.66
CA THR A 162 -8.19 -1.30 3.81
C THR A 162 -9.62 -1.56 4.26
N GLY A 163 -10.18 -0.63 5.02
CA GLY A 163 -11.50 -0.78 5.64
C GLY A 163 -12.00 0.53 6.23
N GLY A 164 -13.11 0.48 6.98
CA GLY A 164 -13.67 1.60 7.73
C GLY A 164 -14.57 1.18 8.90
#